data_AF-A0A2G8I8W9-F1
#
_entry.id   AF-A0A2G8I8W9-F1
#
_cell.length_a   1.000
_cell.length_b   1.000
_cell.length_c   1.000
_cell.angle_alpha   90.00
_cell.angle_beta   90.00
_cell.angle_gamma   90.00
#
_symmetry.space_group_name_H-M   'P 1'
#
loop_
_entity.id
_entity.type
_entity.pdbx_description
1 polymer ?
#
loop_
_entity_poly.entity_id
_entity_poly.type
_entity_poly.pdbx_seq_one_letter_code
_entity_poly.pdbx_strand_id
1 'polypeptide(L)'
;MKYQTSRNFKFTMALAFIAGYLFTTMLCYYLFRSNDFDFFAVFWFLGTIAIYIAYYYRMTIKIEGNLLTYKTTNEVKTRTLSLSEIATVSIRKKLFYPVLTITTKQQTKIHLYPEQPERLEKALIANK
;
A
#
# COMPACT_ATOMS: atom_id res chain seq x y z
N MET A 1 0.92 -9.32 17.47
CA MET A 1 0.07 -8.11 17.33
C MET A 1 -0.17 -7.79 15.86
N LYS A 2 -1.41 -7.45 15.49
CA LYS A 2 -1.79 -7.04 14.11
C LYS A 2 -1.92 -5.51 14.06
N TYR A 3 -1.38 -4.90 13.02
CA TYR A 3 -1.43 -3.45 12.81
C TYR A 3 -2.28 -3.13 11.58
N GLN A 4 -3.13 -2.12 11.72
CA GLN A 4 -3.96 -1.66 10.61
C GLN A 4 -3.17 -0.75 9.68
N THR A 5 -3.45 -0.82 8.38
CA THR A 5 -2.95 0.11 7.38
C THR A 5 -3.71 1.43 7.48
N SER A 6 -3.02 2.56 7.33
CA SER A 6 -3.59 3.90 7.36
C SER A 6 -4.78 4.04 6.41
N ARG A 7 -5.90 4.53 6.95
CA ARG A 7 -7.11 4.81 6.16
C ARG A 7 -6.86 5.89 5.11
N ASN A 8 -6.10 6.93 5.45
CA ASN A 8 -5.75 8.00 4.53
C ASN A 8 -4.92 7.49 3.36
N PHE A 9 -3.98 6.56 3.60
CA PHE A 9 -3.24 5.91 2.52
C PHE A 9 -4.18 5.21 1.53
N LYS A 10 -5.16 4.45 2.04
CA LYS A 10 -6.16 3.76 1.19
C LYS A 10 -6.97 4.75 0.35
N PHE A 11 -7.42 5.86 0.96
CA PHE A 11 -8.16 6.90 0.25
C PHE A 11 -7.32 7.61 -0.79
N THR A 12 -6.10 8.04 -0.45
CA THR A 12 -5.21 8.74 -1.40
C THR A 12 -4.89 7.86 -2.59
N MET A 13 -4.64 6.56 -2.37
CA MET A 13 -4.38 5.64 -3.47
C MET A 13 -5.63 5.47 -4.34
N ALA A 14 -6.80 5.25 -3.74
CA ALA A 14 -8.07 5.16 -4.49
C ALA A 14 -8.34 6.41 -5.34
N LEU A 15 -8.14 7.61 -4.78
CA LEU A 15 -8.28 8.89 -5.49
C LEU A 15 -7.30 9.01 -6.66
N ALA A 16 -6.02 8.68 -6.46
CA ALA A 16 -5.01 8.72 -7.51
C ALA A 16 -5.38 7.79 -8.69
N PHE A 17 -5.95 6.61 -8.39
CA PHE A 17 -6.44 5.70 -9.41
C PHE A 17 -7.66 6.22 -10.16
N ILE A 18 -8.65 6.76 -9.46
CA ILE A 18 -9.83 7.38 -10.09
C ILE A 18 -9.38 8.50 -11.03
N ALA A 19 -8.45 9.36 -10.59
CA ALA A 19 -7.91 10.44 -11.41
C ALA A 19 -7.15 9.92 -12.65
N GLY A 20 -6.27 8.92 -12.47
CA GLY A 20 -5.53 8.31 -13.58
C GLY A 20 -6.44 7.64 -14.61
N TYR A 21 -7.52 7.01 -14.14
CA TYR A 21 -8.54 6.43 -15.00
C TYR A 21 -9.30 7.52 -15.77
N LEU A 22 -9.87 8.53 -15.10
CA LEU A 22 -10.58 9.63 -15.76
C LEU A 22 -9.72 10.28 -16.86
N PHE A 23 -8.43 10.45 -16.58
CA PHE A 23 -7.46 10.94 -17.55
C PHE A 23 -7.31 10.00 -18.75
N THR A 24 -7.17 8.69 -18.52
CA THR A 24 -7.05 7.69 -19.59
C THR A 24 -8.33 7.60 -20.41
N THR A 25 -9.51 7.63 -19.79
CA THR A 25 -10.81 7.65 -20.47
C THR A 25 -10.96 8.90 -21.33
N MET A 26 -10.62 10.07 -20.81
CA MET A 26 -10.63 11.32 -21.56
C MET A 26 -9.68 11.26 -22.77
N LEU A 27 -8.50 10.68 -22.59
CA LEU A 27 -7.51 10.49 -23.65
C LEU A 27 -8.00 9.49 -24.71
N CYS A 28 -8.61 8.38 -24.31
CA CYS A 28 -9.22 7.41 -25.22
C CYS A 28 -10.38 8.02 -26.02
N TYR A 29 -11.25 8.79 -25.35
CA TYR A 29 -12.34 9.49 -26.01
C TYR A 29 -11.81 10.50 -27.04
N TYR A 30 -10.78 11.26 -26.67
CA TYR A 30 -10.15 12.24 -27.56
C TYR A 30 -9.47 11.58 -28.77
N LEU A 31 -8.71 10.50 -28.55
CA LEU A 31 -7.89 9.86 -29.60
C LEU A 31 -8.70 8.94 -30.52
N PHE A 32 -9.64 8.16 -29.98
CA PHE A 32 -10.35 7.15 -30.77
C PHE A 32 -11.74 7.61 -31.23
N ARG A 33 -12.24 8.76 -30.74
CA ARG A 33 -13.62 9.25 -30.98
C ARG A 33 -14.69 8.16 -30.76
N SER A 34 -14.37 7.16 -29.96
CA SER A 34 -15.27 6.05 -29.67
C SER A 34 -16.32 6.54 -28.70
N ASN A 35 -17.59 6.43 -29.09
CA ASN A 35 -18.74 6.83 -28.29
C ASN A 35 -19.38 5.62 -27.56
N ASP A 36 -18.64 4.51 -27.46
CA ASP A 36 -19.15 3.24 -26.95
C ASP A 36 -19.12 3.19 -25.41
N PHE A 37 -20.18 3.77 -24.83
CA PHE A 37 -20.33 3.94 -23.39
C PHE A 37 -20.32 2.61 -22.62
N ASP A 38 -20.86 1.53 -23.22
CA ASP A 38 -20.95 0.21 -22.61
C ASP A 38 -19.56 -0.42 -22.43
N PHE A 39 -18.69 -0.26 -23.42
CA PHE A 39 -17.29 -0.68 -23.32
C PHE A 39 -16.58 0.01 -22.16
N PHE A 40 -16.76 1.33 -22.01
CA PHE A 40 -16.18 2.10 -20.91
C PHE A 40 -16.74 1.69 -19.54
N ALA A 41 -18.03 1.41 -19.44
CA ALA A 41 -18.67 1.01 -18.19
C ALA A 41 -18.17 -0.36 -17.69
N VAL A 42 -18.05 -1.34 -18.59
CA VAL A 42 -17.51 -2.68 -18.25
C VAL A 42 -16.04 -2.58 -17.85
N PHE A 43 -15.25 -1.77 -18.57
CA PHE A 43 -13.84 -1.54 -18.23
C PHE A 43 -13.70 -0.85 -16.86
N TRP A 44 -14.61 0.07 -16.51
CA TRP A 44 -14.67 0.73 -15.21
C TRP A 44 -14.95 -0.26 -14.07
N PHE A 45 -15.91 -1.16 -14.27
CA PHE A 45 -16.24 -2.19 -13.28
C PHE A 45 -15.06 -3.13 -13.04
N LEU A 46 -14.43 -3.63 -14.10
CA LEU A 46 -13.25 -4.51 -14.01
C LEU A 46 -12.05 -3.80 -13.37
N GLY A 47 -11.79 -2.54 -13.74
CA GLY A 47 -10.73 -1.74 -13.14
C GLY A 47 -10.95 -1.52 -11.64
N THR A 48 -12.18 -1.17 -11.24
CA THR A 48 -12.53 -0.93 -9.83
C THR A 48 -12.39 -2.20 -8.99
N ILE A 49 -12.80 -3.37 -9.51
CA ILE A 49 -12.61 -4.66 -8.84
C ILE A 49 -11.13 -5.01 -8.73
N ALA A 50 -10.35 -4.84 -9.79
CA ALA A 50 -8.91 -5.10 -9.77
C ALA A 50 -8.20 -4.23 -8.72
N ILE A 51 -8.59 -2.95 -8.60
CA ILE A 51 -8.07 -2.01 -7.61
C ILE A 51 -8.46 -2.41 -6.19
N TYR A 52 -9.73 -2.78 -5.97
CA TYR A 52 -10.22 -3.25 -4.67
C TYR A 52 -9.42 -4.47 -4.19
N ILE A 53 -9.20 -5.45 -5.07
CA ILE A 53 -8.40 -6.64 -4.78
C ILE A 53 -6.93 -6.30 -4.53
N ALA A 54 -6.34 -5.38 -5.31
CA ALA A 54 -4.93 -5.03 -5.19
C ALA A 54 -4.61 -4.24 -3.91
N TYR A 55 -5.45 -3.27 -3.54
CA TYR A 55 -5.13 -2.29 -2.49
C TYR A 55 -5.88 -2.50 -1.18
N TYR A 56 -7.16 -2.88 -1.22
CA TYR A 56 -7.98 -2.98 -0.02
C TYR A 56 -7.82 -4.33 0.70
N TYR A 57 -7.66 -5.41 -0.06
CA TYR A 57 -7.69 -6.77 0.52
C TYR A 57 -6.30 -7.30 0.94
N ARG A 58 -5.20 -6.76 0.38
CA ARG A 58 -3.89 -7.42 0.46
C ARG A 58 -3.03 -6.96 1.62
N MET A 59 -3.02 -5.69 2.01
CA MET A 59 -2.04 -5.24 3.01
C MET A 59 -2.27 -5.83 4.39
N THR A 60 -1.23 -6.47 4.91
CA THR A 60 -1.21 -7.01 6.26
C THR A 60 0.12 -6.64 6.91
N ILE A 61 0.07 -6.23 8.18
CA ILE A 61 1.25 -5.99 9.01
C ILE A 61 0.99 -6.71 10.34
N LYS A 62 1.83 -7.67 10.68
CA LYS A 62 1.68 -8.50 11.88
C LYS A 62 3.06 -8.77 12.47
N ILE A 63 3.20 -8.63 13.78
CA ILE A 63 4.36 -9.07 14.54
C ILE A 63 3.96 -10.31 15.33
N GLU A 64 4.68 -11.40 15.17
CA GLU A 64 4.51 -12.64 15.95
C GLU A 64 5.86 -13.08 16.50
N GLY A 65 6.03 -13.01 17.82
CA GLY A 65 7.33 -13.23 18.46
C GLY A 65 8.40 -12.33 17.82
N ASN A 66 9.45 -12.95 17.29
CA ASN A 66 10.59 -12.27 16.66
C ASN A 66 10.43 -12.09 15.13
N LEU A 67 9.22 -12.24 14.60
CA LEU A 67 8.96 -12.17 13.15
C LEU A 67 7.99 -11.04 12.81
N LEU A 68 8.38 -10.20 11.86
CA LEU A 68 7.53 -9.25 11.17
C LEU A 68 7.01 -9.87 9.88
N THR A 69 5.72 -10.16 9.85
CA THR A 69 5.01 -10.59 8.65
C THR A 69 4.32 -9.39 8.01
N TYR A 70 4.64 -9.12 6.74
CA TYR A 70 4.10 -7.96 6.03
C TYR A 70 3.77 -8.26 4.57
N LYS A 71 2.85 -7.47 4.00
CA LYS A 71 2.55 -7.47 2.56
C LYS A 71 2.47 -6.03 2.06
N THR A 72 3.35 -5.68 1.12
CA THR A 72 3.46 -4.33 0.54
C THR A 72 2.52 -4.15 -0.66
N THR A 73 2.36 -2.91 -1.15
CA THR A 73 1.50 -2.56 -2.31
C THR A 73 1.80 -3.39 -3.56
N ASN A 74 3.08 -3.68 -3.80
CA ASN A 74 3.54 -4.23 -5.08
C ASN A 74 3.72 -5.74 -5.02
N GLU A 75 3.42 -6.37 -3.88
CA GLU A 75 3.75 -7.77 -3.63
C GLU A 75 2.50 -8.62 -3.47
N VAL A 76 2.42 -9.66 -4.30
CA VAL A 76 1.34 -10.65 -4.24
C VAL A 76 1.54 -11.62 -3.07
N LYS A 77 2.78 -11.84 -2.65
CA LYS A 77 3.15 -12.74 -1.56
C LYS A 77 3.38 -11.98 -0.26
N THR A 78 2.91 -12.57 0.84
CA THR A 78 3.28 -12.12 2.18
C THR A 78 4.73 -12.48 2.43
N ARG A 79 5.51 -11.53 2.94
CA ARG A 79 6.89 -11.74 3.35
C ARG A 79 7.00 -11.78 4.86
N THR A 80 8.02 -12.46 5.33
CA THR A 80 8.39 -12.52 6.75
C THR A 80 9.82 -12.05 6.89
N LEU A 81 10.08 -11.20 7.87
CA LEU A 81 11.38 -10.65 8.20
C LEU A 81 11.65 -10.88 9.68
N SER A 82 12.84 -11.37 10.04
CA SER A 82 13.25 -11.41 11.45
C SER A 82 13.48 -9.99 11.98
N LEU A 83 13.01 -9.68 13.19
CA LEU A 83 13.27 -8.36 13.79
C LEU A 83 14.78 -8.13 14.00
N SER A 84 15.55 -9.20 14.19
CA SER A 84 17.02 -9.16 14.30
C SER A 84 17.72 -8.66 13.03
N GLU A 85 17.07 -8.76 11.87
CA GLU A 85 17.59 -8.28 10.58
C GLU A 85 17.31 -6.78 10.35
N ILE A 86 16.50 -6.17 11.22
CA ILE A 86 16.19 -4.74 11.14
C ILE A 86 17.38 -3.94 11.67
N ALA A 87 18.02 -3.17 10.78
CA ALA A 87 19.08 -2.24 11.17
C ALA A 87 18.47 -1.00 11.82
N THR A 88 17.59 -0.30 11.08
CA THR A 88 16.96 0.95 11.52
C THR A 88 15.50 1.02 11.10
N VAL A 89 14.72 1.77 11.88
CA VAL A 89 13.33 2.13 11.58
C VAL A 89 13.25 3.64 11.56
N SER A 90 12.52 4.20 10.61
CA SER A 90 12.29 5.64 10.51
C SER A 90 10.85 5.93 10.12
N ILE A 91 10.27 6.95 10.75
CA ILE A 91 8.94 7.44 10.41
C ILE A 91 9.09 8.75 9.65
N ARG A 92 8.50 8.81 8.46
CA ARG A 92 8.34 10.04 7.70
C ARG A 92 6.87 10.39 7.61
N LYS A 93 6.48 11.52 8.20
CA LYS A 93 5.14 12.09 8.03
C LYS A 93 5.08 12.75 6.65
N LYS A 94 4.41 12.11 5.67
CA LYS A 94 4.05 12.78 4.42
C LYS A 94 2.73 13.54 4.61
N LEU A 95 2.44 14.45 3.68
CA LEU A 95 1.28 15.33 3.71
C LEU A 95 -0.05 14.58 3.88
N PHE A 96 -0.20 13.40 3.25
CA PHE A 96 -1.46 12.66 3.23
C PHE A 96 -1.50 11.44 4.17
N TYR A 97 -0.36 10.80 4.42
CA TYR A 97 -0.27 9.61 5.27
C TYR A 97 1.16 9.41 5.81
N PRO A 98 1.33 8.81 6.99
CA PRO A 98 2.64 8.47 7.49
C PRO A 98 3.25 7.28 6.72
N VAL A 99 4.57 7.27 6.58
CA VAL A 99 5.34 6.16 6.02
C VAL A 99 6.33 5.69 7.05
N LEU A 100 6.28 4.41 7.40
CA LEU A 100 7.28 3.75 8.23
C LEU A 100 8.23 2.99 7.31
N THR A 101 9.51 3.38 7.33
CA THR A 101 10.55 2.75 6.53
C THR A 101 11.45 1.91 7.41
N ILE A 102 11.50 0.62 7.13
CA ILE A 102 12.40 -0.34 7.76
C ILE A 102 13.60 -0.53 6.84
N THR A 103 14.80 -0.30 7.36
CA THR A 103 16.05 -0.62 6.66
C THR A 103 16.64 -1.87 7.29
N THR A 104 16.82 -2.90 6.47
CA THR A 104 17.46 -4.15 6.90
C THR A 104 18.98 -3.99 6.99
N LYS A 105 19.66 -4.92 7.66
CA LYS A 105 21.13 -5.00 7.69
C LYS A 105 21.75 -5.17 6.30
N GLN A 106 21.01 -5.78 5.38
CA GLN A 106 21.37 -5.90 3.95
C GLN A 106 21.04 -4.62 3.15
N GLN A 107 20.74 -3.50 3.83
CA GLN A 107 20.39 -2.20 3.24
C GLN A 107 19.12 -2.20 2.35
N THR A 108 18.34 -3.28 2.38
CA THR A 108 17.01 -3.32 1.73
C THR A 108 16.05 -2.44 2.50
N LYS A 109 15.33 -1.56 1.79
CA LYS A 109 14.31 -0.65 2.35
C LYS A 109 12.92 -1.22 2.13
N ILE A 110 12.15 -1.33 3.20
CA ILE A 110 10.77 -1.80 3.20
C ILE A 110 9.89 -0.63 3.66
N HIS A 111 8.92 -0.27 2.83
CA HIS A 111 7.97 0.79 3.13
C HIS A 111 6.64 0.19 3.59
N LEU A 112 6.21 0.59 4.78
CA LEU A 112 4.94 0.21 5.39
C LEU A 112 4.12 1.46 5.68
N TYR A 113 2.79 1.30 5.65
CA TYR A 113 1.83 2.40 5.84
C TYR A 113 0.89 2.11 7.01
N PRO A 114 1.39 1.92 8.24
CA PRO A 114 0.54 1.67 9.40
C PRO A 114 -0.29 2.91 9.76
N GLU A 115 -1.46 2.69 10.34
CA GLU A 115 -2.31 3.77 10.87
C GLU A 115 -1.68 4.45 12.09
N GLN A 116 -1.00 3.66 12.93
CA GLN A 116 -0.27 4.13 14.11
C GLN A 116 1.23 3.80 13.98
N PRO A 117 2.00 4.60 13.20
CA PRO A 117 3.41 4.31 12.92
C PRO A 117 4.29 4.28 14.17
N GLU A 118 4.04 5.18 15.13
CA GLU A 118 4.79 5.27 16.39
C GLU A 118 4.61 4.02 17.26
N ARG A 119 3.41 3.42 17.23
CA ARG A 119 3.11 2.17 17.96
C ARG A 119 3.80 0.96 17.33
N LEU A 120 3.89 0.93 16.00
CA LEU A 120 4.60 -0.11 15.28
C LEU A 120 6.12 0.03 15.49
N GLU A 121 6.67 1.24 15.39
CA GLU A 121 8.08 1.51 15.65
C GLU A 121 8.50 1.10 17.06
N LYS A 122 7.74 1.51 18.09
CA LYS A 122 8.00 1.07 19.48
C LYS A 122 7.99 -0.45 19.61
N ALA A 123 7.06 -1.14 18.96
CA ALA A 123 7.00 -2.60 19.01
C ALA A 123 8.17 -3.26 18.26
N LEU A 124 8.67 -2.66 17.17
CA LEU A 124 9.83 -3.14 16.44
C LEU A 124 11.13 -2.92 17.23
N ILE A 125 11.24 -1.82 17.98
CA ILE A 125 12.42 -1.52 18.81
C ILE A 125 12.41 -2.36 20.09
N ALA A 126 11.26 -2.49 20.76
CA ALA A 126 11.15 -3.20 22.04
C ALA A 126 11.32 -4.72 21.92
N ASN A 127 11.09 -5.29 20.73
CA ASN A 127 11.24 -6.73 20.46
C ASN A 127 12.49 -7.05 19.62
N LYS A 128 13.39 -6.07 19.40
CA LYS A 128 14.68 -6.27 18.73
C LYS A 128 15.73 -6.76 19.72
#